data_AF-A0A1G9IFV0-F1
#
_entry.id   AF-A0A1G9IFV0-F1
#
_cell.length_a   1.000
_cell.length_b   1.000
_cell.length_c   1.000
_cell.angle_alpha   90.00
_cell.angle_beta   90.00
_cell.angle_gamma   90.00
#
_symmetry.space_group_name_H-M   'P 1'
#
loop_
_entity.id
_entity.type
_entity.pdbx_description
1 polymer ?
#
loop_
_entity_poly.entity_id
_entity_poly.type
_entity_poly.pdbx_seq_one_letter_code
_entity_poly.pdbx_strand_id
1 'polypeptide(L)'
;MYSLIDRYDFMKKMKVDERMVDAYKEKILRTLENKTYIHLADEFTGLSNYSIECSQQTEEQELEKFSGKLSKFMAYQEALHDMVTSGKLIPVKITNTYSVGSFNVRIHYAIRNGMSTLSGDRDINIPILEHNTFMLKPSLMNK
;
A
#
# COMPACT_ATOMS: atom_id res chain seq x y z
N MET A 1 7.62 17.00 23.34
CA MET A 1 8.72 16.79 22.37
C MET A 1 8.10 16.04 21.21
N TYR A 2 8.09 16.60 19.99
CA TYR A 2 7.52 15.92 18.82
C TYR A 2 8.59 15.06 18.14
N SER A 3 8.27 13.81 17.82
CA SER A 3 9.16 12.90 17.10
C SER A 3 9.32 13.33 15.64
N LEU A 4 10.36 12.86 14.95
CA LEU A 4 10.44 13.03 13.49
C LEU A 4 9.26 12.30 12.83
N ILE A 5 8.81 11.17 13.39
CA ILE A 5 7.61 10.46 12.95
C ILE A 5 6.41 11.39 12.92
N ASP A 6 6.16 12.28 13.89
CA ASP A 6 4.96 13.13 13.89
C ASP A 6 4.94 14.18 12.76
N ARG A 7 6.12 14.66 12.36
CA ARG A 7 6.31 15.73 11.35
C ARG A 7 6.65 15.22 9.96
N TYR A 8 6.90 13.91 9.80
CA TYR A 8 7.33 13.33 8.53
C TYR A 8 6.18 13.35 7.51
N ASP A 9 6.40 13.95 6.34
CA ASP A 9 5.38 14.03 5.29
C ASP A 9 5.51 12.81 4.36
N PHE A 10 4.83 11.72 4.70
CA PHE A 10 4.88 10.48 3.92
C PHE A 10 4.41 10.71 2.48
N MET A 11 3.41 11.56 2.26
CA MET A 11 2.85 11.79 0.94
C MET A 11 3.86 12.40 -0.02
N LYS A 12 4.68 13.35 0.46
CA LYS A 12 5.79 13.92 -0.33
C LYS A 12 6.95 12.96 -0.59
N LYS A 13 7.05 11.91 0.21
CA LYS A 13 8.17 10.96 0.18
C LYS A 13 7.86 9.72 -0.66
N MET A 14 6.59 9.47 -0.95
CA MET A 14 6.19 8.44 -1.89
C MET A 14 6.73 8.75 -3.28
N LYS A 15 7.32 7.74 -3.92
CA LYS A 15 7.84 7.82 -5.28
C LYS A 15 7.35 6.61 -6.05
N VAL A 16 6.56 6.84 -7.09
CA VAL A 16 6.14 5.80 -8.02
C VAL A 16 6.88 6.02 -9.33
N ASP A 17 7.49 4.96 -9.85
CA ASP A 17 8.14 4.95 -11.16
C ASP A 17 7.50 3.89 -12.06
N GLU A 18 7.57 4.14 -13.36
CA GLU A 18 6.94 3.31 -14.39
C GLU A 18 7.44 1.86 -14.37
N ARG A 19 8.72 1.63 -14.04
CA ARG A 19 9.30 0.28 -13.98
C ARG A 19 8.69 -0.53 -12.84
N MET A 20 8.44 0.09 -11.69
CA MET A 20 7.72 -0.55 -10.59
C MET A 20 6.29 -0.88 -10.98
N VAL A 21 5.61 0.05 -11.65
CA VAL A 21 4.22 -0.15 -12.13
C VAL A 21 4.18 -1.35 -13.09
N ASP A 22 5.08 -1.43 -14.06
CA ASP A 22 5.12 -2.54 -15.02
C ASP A 22 5.45 -3.89 -14.36
N ALA A 23 6.38 -3.91 -13.40
CA ALA A 23 6.65 -5.11 -12.61
C ALA A 23 5.40 -5.59 -11.84
N TYR A 24 4.60 -4.65 -11.32
CA TYR A 24 3.34 -5.00 -10.66
C TYR A 24 2.26 -5.46 -11.64
N LYS A 25 2.18 -4.90 -12.86
CA LYS A 25 1.28 -5.41 -13.91
C LYS A 25 1.58 -6.89 -14.20
N GLU A 26 2.85 -7.25 -14.35
CA GLU A 26 3.25 -8.64 -14.55
C GLU A 26 2.89 -9.54 -13.37
N LYS A 27 3.14 -9.08 -12.13
CA LYS A 27 2.77 -9.82 -10.91
C LYS A 27 1.25 -10.08 -10.84
N ILE A 28 0.44 -9.07 -11.16
CA ILE A 28 -1.03 -9.15 -11.14
C ILE A 28 -1.50 -10.21 -12.14
N LEU A 29 -0.99 -10.17 -13.38
CA LEU A 29 -1.34 -11.15 -14.41
C LEU A 29 -1.00 -12.58 -13.97
N ARG A 30 0.23 -12.83 -13.50
CA ARG A 30 0.64 -14.15 -12.99
C ARG A 30 -0.22 -14.64 -11.83
N THR A 31 -0.67 -13.72 -10.98
CA THR A 31 -1.56 -14.07 -9.87
C THR A 31 -2.93 -14.52 -10.39
N LEU A 32 -3.46 -13.82 -11.40
CA LEU A 32 -4.76 -14.10 -12.00
C LEU A 32 -4.76 -15.29 -12.97
N GLU A 33 -3.60 -15.84 -13.33
CA GLU A 33 -3.50 -17.16 -13.97
C GLU A 33 -3.97 -18.28 -13.03
N ASN A 34 -3.75 -18.10 -11.72
CA ASN A 34 -4.01 -19.13 -10.71
C ASN A 34 -5.18 -18.79 -9.77
N LYS A 35 -5.68 -17.54 -9.83
CA LYS A 35 -6.78 -17.04 -9.01
C LYS A 35 -7.83 -16.37 -9.88
N THR A 36 -9.11 -16.58 -9.54
CA THR A 36 -10.21 -15.93 -10.26
C THR A 36 -10.27 -14.42 -10.04
N TYR A 37 -9.88 -13.97 -8.84
CA TYR A 37 -9.90 -12.58 -8.43
C TYR A 37 -8.65 -12.23 -7.63
N ILE A 38 -8.31 -10.95 -7.62
CA ILE A 38 -7.40 -10.35 -6.64
C ILE A 38 -8.16 -9.36 -5.78
N HIS A 39 -7.86 -9.36 -4.48
CA HIS A 39 -8.34 -8.33 -3.57
C HIS A 39 -7.21 -7.36 -3.27
N LEU A 40 -7.47 -6.07 -3.40
CA LEU A 40 -6.54 -5.01 -3.04
C LEU A 40 -6.10 -5.24 -1.59
N ALA A 41 -7.05 -5.43 -0.66
CA ALA A 41 -6.77 -5.61 0.77
C ALA A 41 -5.76 -6.72 1.11
N ASP A 42 -5.69 -7.81 0.33
CA ASP A 42 -4.76 -8.94 0.58
C ASP A 42 -3.28 -8.54 0.41
N GLU A 43 -3.01 -7.58 -0.48
CA GLU A 43 -1.66 -7.05 -0.69
C GLU A 43 -1.28 -6.02 0.41
N PHE A 44 -2.24 -5.62 1.26
CA PHE A 44 -2.08 -4.53 2.24
C PHE A 44 -2.32 -4.93 3.69
N THR A 45 -2.55 -6.22 3.98
CA THR A 45 -2.80 -6.72 5.35
C THR A 45 -1.66 -6.40 6.33
N GLY A 46 -0.44 -6.14 5.83
CA GLY A 46 0.72 -5.74 6.63
C GLY A 46 0.99 -4.24 6.71
N LEU A 47 0.18 -3.40 6.06
CA LEU A 47 0.37 -1.94 6.05
C LEU A 47 -0.59 -1.19 6.97
N SER A 48 -1.77 -1.73 7.28
CA SER A 48 -2.80 -1.03 8.09
C SER A 48 -2.40 -0.80 9.55
N ASN A 49 -1.61 -1.68 10.15
CA ASN A 49 -1.11 -1.56 11.52
C ASN A 49 0.40 -1.82 11.53
N TYR A 50 1.18 -0.79 11.18
CA TYR A 50 2.63 -0.89 11.05
C TYR A 50 3.32 -0.53 12.38
N SER A 51 4.34 -1.30 12.78
CA SER A 51 5.13 -0.99 13.98
C SER A 51 6.53 -0.51 13.61
N ILE A 52 6.97 0.59 14.22
CA ILE A 52 8.33 1.14 14.11
C ILE A 52 8.96 1.16 15.50
N GLU A 53 9.91 0.26 15.74
CA GLU A 53 10.75 0.27 16.92
C GLU A 53 12.18 0.61 16.52
N CYS A 54 12.67 1.77 16.96
CA CYS A 54 13.96 2.29 16.50
C CYS A 54 14.67 3.12 17.58
N SER A 55 15.92 3.47 17.33
CA SER A 55 16.59 4.55 18.08
C SER A 55 16.38 5.88 17.36
N GLN A 56 16.59 6.99 18.06
CA GLN A 56 16.53 8.32 17.44
C GLN A 56 17.49 8.47 16.25
N GLN A 57 18.59 7.71 16.22
CA GLN A 57 19.58 7.73 15.13
C GLN A 57 19.10 7.00 13.87
N THR A 58 18.19 6.02 14.02
CA THR A 58 17.69 5.21 12.89
C THR A 58 16.25 5.56 12.49
N GLU A 59 15.63 6.50 13.19
CA GLU A 59 14.24 6.94 12.96
C GLU A 59 13.99 7.34 11.49
N GLU A 60 14.86 8.17 10.90
CA GLU A 60 14.72 8.59 9.50
C GLU A 60 14.82 7.40 8.53
N GLN A 61 15.71 6.45 8.79
CA GLN A 61 15.87 5.27 7.94
C GLN A 61 14.62 4.38 7.98
N GLU A 62 14.02 4.18 9.16
CA GLU A 62 12.78 3.40 9.29
C GLU A 62 11.59 4.11 8.62
N LEU A 63 11.53 5.44 8.72
CA LEU A 63 10.54 6.25 8.02
C LEU A 63 10.68 6.14 6.50
N GLU A 64 11.91 6.20 5.96
CA GLU A 64 12.15 6.00 4.51
C GLU A 64 11.82 4.56 4.07
N LYS A 65 12.12 3.54 4.90
CA LYS A 65 11.70 2.15 4.61
C LYS A 65 10.19 2.02 4.51
N PHE A 66 9.47 2.63 5.45
CA PHE A 66 8.01 2.63 5.44
C PHE A 66 7.46 3.42 4.24
N SER A 67 8.01 4.59 3.91
CA SER A 67 7.67 5.34 2.68
C SER A 67 7.92 4.51 1.41
N GLY A 68 8.96 3.68 1.38
CA GLY A 68 9.21 2.74 0.30
C GLY A 68 8.12 1.66 0.19
N LYS A 69 7.57 1.18 1.30
CA LYS A 69 6.41 0.26 1.29
C LYS A 69 5.15 0.95 0.80
N LEU A 70 4.91 2.21 1.20
CA LEU A 70 3.80 3.01 0.69
C LEU A 70 3.94 3.28 -0.81
N SER A 71 5.16 3.58 -1.28
CA SER A 71 5.46 3.76 -2.70
C SER A 71 5.11 2.52 -3.53
N LYS A 72 5.48 1.34 -3.03
CA LYS A 72 5.13 0.06 -3.64
C LYS A 72 3.62 -0.18 -3.68
N PHE A 73 2.92 0.19 -2.62
CA PHE A 73 1.45 0.16 -2.61
C PHE A 73 0.88 1.06 -3.70
N MET A 74 1.30 2.32 -3.78
CA MET A 74 0.82 3.24 -4.80
C MET A 74 1.12 2.74 -6.22
N ALA A 75 2.30 2.18 -6.45
CA ALA A 75 2.64 1.56 -7.74
C ALA A 75 1.73 0.38 -8.10
N TYR A 76 1.36 -0.45 -7.13
CA TYR A 76 0.41 -1.54 -7.34
C TYR A 76 -0.99 -1.01 -7.70
N GLN A 77 -1.44 0.05 -7.03
CA GLN A 77 -2.72 0.69 -7.35
C GLN A 77 -2.73 1.30 -8.76
N GLU A 78 -1.64 1.97 -9.14
CA GLU A 78 -1.47 2.52 -10.48
C GLU A 78 -1.46 1.43 -11.55
N ALA A 79 -0.78 0.30 -11.28
CA ALA A 79 -0.82 -0.87 -12.15
C ALA A 79 -2.25 -1.41 -12.35
N LEU A 80 -3.04 -1.53 -11.27
CA LEU A 80 -4.45 -1.92 -11.38
C LEU A 80 -5.26 -0.93 -12.21
N HIS A 81 -5.08 0.37 -11.96
CA HIS A 81 -5.76 1.42 -12.71
C HIS A 81 -5.42 1.36 -14.21
N ASP A 82 -4.14 1.24 -14.57
CA ASP A 82 -3.69 1.10 -15.96
C ASP A 82 -4.27 -0.14 -16.64
N MET A 83 -4.35 -1.25 -15.91
CA MET A 83 -4.88 -2.50 -16.44
C MET A 83 -6.41 -2.47 -16.60
N VAL A 84 -7.12 -1.71 -15.75
CA VAL A 84 -8.55 -1.45 -15.90
C VAL A 84 -8.82 -0.53 -17.10
N THR A 85 -8.09 0.58 -17.20
CA THR A 85 -8.25 1.56 -18.29
C THR A 85 -7.89 0.96 -19.66
N SER A 86 -6.87 0.09 -19.72
CA SER A 86 -6.54 -0.68 -20.94
C SER A 86 -7.48 -1.86 -21.21
N GLY A 87 -8.46 -2.12 -20.34
CA GLY A 87 -9.47 -3.16 -20.51
C GLY A 87 -8.97 -4.59 -20.29
N LYS A 88 -7.82 -4.77 -19.64
CA LYS A 88 -7.29 -6.09 -19.24
C LYS A 88 -7.99 -6.62 -18.00
N LEU A 89 -8.30 -5.73 -17.04
CA LEU A 89 -9.01 -6.05 -15.81
C LEU A 89 -10.40 -5.44 -15.80
N ILE A 90 -11.29 -6.05 -15.02
CA ILE A 90 -12.61 -5.50 -14.70
C ILE A 90 -12.71 -5.38 -13.18
N PRO A 91 -13.09 -4.21 -12.63
CA PRO A 91 -13.44 -4.10 -11.23
C PRO A 91 -14.72 -4.88 -10.95
N VAL A 92 -14.73 -5.68 -9.90
CA VAL A 92 -15.87 -6.51 -9.50
C VAL A 92 -16.33 -6.07 -8.12
N LYS A 93 -17.64 -5.85 -7.99
CA LYS A 93 -18.25 -5.62 -6.69
C LYS A 93 -18.66 -6.96 -6.10
N ILE A 94 -17.96 -7.41 -5.05
CA ILE A 94 -18.42 -8.52 -4.23
C ILE A 94 -19.34 -7.92 -3.16
N THR A 95 -20.57 -8.42 -3.10
CA THR A 95 -21.68 -7.88 -2.30
C THR A 95 -21.43 -7.85 -0.79
N ASN A 96 -20.36 -8.48 -0.30
CA ASN A 96 -19.98 -8.55 1.12
C ASN A 96 -18.71 -7.75 1.47
N THR A 97 -18.21 -6.89 0.57
CA THR A 97 -17.01 -6.08 0.82
C THR A 97 -17.31 -4.59 0.73
N TYR A 98 -16.93 -3.85 1.77
CA TYR A 98 -17.06 -2.39 1.80
C TYR A 98 -16.06 -1.77 0.81
N SER A 99 -16.56 -0.89 -0.07
CA SER A 99 -15.73 0.04 -0.84
C SER A 99 -15.33 1.19 0.08
N VAL A 100 -14.03 1.43 0.23
CA VAL A 100 -13.48 2.52 1.04
C VAL A 100 -12.73 3.45 0.10
N GLY A 101 -12.99 4.76 0.17
CA GLY A 101 -12.28 5.76 -0.64
C GLY A 101 -10.90 6.15 -0.08
N SER A 102 -10.55 5.63 1.10
CA SER A 102 -9.27 5.87 1.76
C SER A 102 -8.86 4.66 2.59
N PHE A 103 -7.58 4.32 2.55
CA PHE A 103 -6.96 3.31 3.39
C PHE A 103 -6.30 3.98 4.60
N ASN A 104 -6.78 3.66 5.80
CA ASN A 104 -6.19 4.15 7.04
C ASN A 104 -5.02 3.25 7.44
N VAL A 105 -3.87 3.86 7.68
CA VAL A 105 -2.68 3.20 8.22
C VAL A 105 -2.36 3.81 9.57
N ARG A 106 -2.34 2.95 10.59
CA ARG A 106 -1.85 3.28 11.92
C ARG A 106 -0.39 2.86 12.05
N ILE A 107 0.46 3.80 12.42
CA ILE A 107 1.86 3.55 12.78
C ILE A 107 1.97 3.59 14.28
N HIS A 108 2.22 2.43 14.89
CA HIS A 108 2.64 2.33 16.28
C HIS A 108 4.15 2.56 16.35
N TYR A 109 4.62 3.49 17.17
CA TYR A 109 6.05 3.77 17.26
C TYR A 109 6.59 3.75 18.69
N ALA A 110 7.84 3.31 18.80
CA ALA A 110 8.66 3.41 20.01
C ALA A 110 10.09 3.81 19.62
N ILE A 111 10.49 5.01 20.03
CA ILE A 111 11.79 5.62 19.71
C ILE A 111 12.63 5.69 20.98
N ARG A 112 13.75 4.98 21.00
CA ARG A 112 14.70 4.97 22.12
C ARG A 112 15.63 6.19 22.03
N ASN A 113 15.71 6.95 23.12
CA ASN A 113 16.64 8.06 23.31
C ASN A 113 17.40 7.89 24.63
N GLY A 114 18.56 7.24 24.55
CA GLY A 114 19.34 6.85 25.73
C GLY A 114 18.55 5.93 26.66
N MET A 115 18.36 6.36 27.91
CA MET A 115 17.57 5.64 28.94
C MET A 115 16.06 5.89 28.85
N SER A 116 15.60 6.77 27.95
CA SER A 116 14.19 7.10 27.78
C SER A 116 13.63 6.51 26.47
N THR A 117 12.32 6.26 26.44
CA THR A 117 11.60 5.83 25.22
C THR A 117 10.40 6.74 25.01
N LEU A 118 10.27 7.28 23.80
CA LEU A 118 9.09 8.01 23.35
C LEU A 118 8.22 7.06 22.52
N SER A 119 6.97 6.87 22.89
CA SER A 119 6.03 6.02 22.13
C SER A 119 4.73 6.73 21.85
N GLY A 120 4.06 6.32 20.78
CA GLY A 120 2.78 6.87 20.37
C GLY A 120 2.25 6.22 19.12
N ASP A 121 1.10 6.72 18.67
CA ASP A 121 0.44 6.28 17.45
C ASP A 121 0.33 7.44 16.48
N ARG A 122 0.53 7.15 15.19
CA ARG A 122 0.29 8.10 14.10
C ARG A 122 -0.60 7.48 13.04
N ASP A 123 -1.77 8.07 12.82
CA ASP A 123 -2.68 7.68 11.76
C ASP A 123 -2.39 8.48 10.49
N ILE A 124 -2.34 7.79 9.35
CA ILE A 124 -2.22 8.38 8.02
C ILE A 124 -3.30 7.82 7.11
N ASN A 125 -3.88 8.67 6.27
CA ASN A 125 -4.87 8.27 5.28
C ASN A 125 -4.25 8.28 3.90
N ILE A 126 -4.33 7.15 3.20
CA ILE A 126 -3.80 6.98 1.85
C ILE A 126 -4.99 6.87 0.89
N PRO A 127 -5.05 7.68 -0.19
CA PRO A 127 -6.08 7.54 -1.20
C PRO A 127 -6.02 6.15 -1.85
N ILE A 128 -7.18 5.54 -2.09
CA ILE A 128 -7.26 4.26 -2.80
C ILE A 128 -8.32 4.22 -3.89
N LEU A 129 -8.19 3.25 -4.80
CA LEU A 129 -9.24 2.90 -5.75
C LEU A 129 -10.53 2.50 -5.01
N GLU A 130 -11.67 2.96 -5.51
CA GLU A 130 -13.00 2.67 -4.92
C GLU A 130 -13.34 1.17 -4.93
N HIS A 131 -12.82 0.44 -5.93
CA HIS A 131 -12.98 -1.00 -6.04
C HIS A 131 -11.81 -1.73 -5.40
N ASN A 132 -12.14 -2.69 -4.54
CA ASN A 132 -11.17 -3.53 -3.84
C ASN A 132 -10.96 -4.90 -4.48
N THR A 133 -11.68 -5.25 -5.55
CA THR A 133 -11.58 -6.56 -6.19
C THR A 133 -11.52 -6.43 -7.71
N PHE A 134 -10.60 -7.18 -8.33
CA PHE A 134 -10.39 -7.15 -9.77
C PHE A 134 -10.26 -8.58 -10.32
N MET A 135 -10.74 -8.78 -11.54
CA MET A 135 -10.56 -10.02 -12.29
C MET A 135 -10.02 -9.74 -13.69
N LEU A 136 -9.41 -10.75 -14.31
CA LEU A 136 -9.16 -10.72 -15.75
C LEU A 136 -10.47 -10.60 -16.50
N LYS A 137 -10.46 -9.79 -17.57
CA LYS A 137 -11.58 -9.74 -18.50
C LYS A 137 -11.89 -11.17 -18.99
N PRO A 138 -13.16 -11.65 -18.94
CA PRO A 138 -13.49 -13.04 -19.27
C PRO A 138 -12.98 -13.52 -20.64
N SER A 139 -12.93 -12.63 -21.64
CA SER A 139 -12.38 -12.94 -22.97
C SER A 139 -10.88 -13.24 -22.99
N LEU A 140 -10.17 -12.99 -21.89
CA LEU A 140 -8.74 -13.23 -21.71
C LEU A 140 -8.46 -14.43 -20.78
N MET A 141 -9.47 -15.01 -20.14
CA MET A 141 -9.28 -16.06 -19.11
C MET A 141 -8.93 -17.46 -19.65
N ASN A 142 -8.75 -17.65 -20.96
CA ASN A 142 -8.47 -18.96 -21.58
C ASN A 142 -7.56 -18.85 -22.83
N LYS A 143 -6.69 -17.84 -22.88
CA LYS A 143 -5.67 -17.68 -23.93
C LYS A 143 -4.31 -17.91 -23.32
#